data_AF-A0A382KQC5-F1
#
_entry.id   AF-A0A382KQC5-F1
#
_cell.length_a   1.000
_cell.length_b   1.000
_cell.length_c   1.000
_cell.angle_alpha   90.00
_cell.angle_beta   90.00
_cell.angle_gamma   90.00
#
_symmetry.space_group_name_H-M   'P 1'
#
loop_
_entity.id
_entity.type
_entity.pdbx_description
1 polymer ?
#
loop_
_entity_poly.entity_id
_entity_poly.type
_entity_poly.pdbx_seq_one_letter_code
_entity_poly.pdbx_strand_id
1 'polypeptide(L)'
;MDIKTDNITDLLKEQIAKFDLSVDVSEVGEVIEVGDGVARVSGLENVMSSELVELPNGVFGMALNLEDDNVGLVLFGESRLVKEGDLAKRTGRVVEVPVGEALLGRVVNPLGQPIDGKGSIDAKGHLAIERKALGVMSRSPVNQPLQTGIKAVDSMIPIGRGQRELIIGDRQTGKTAVAIDAIINQKYTHETDEPVYCIYVAIGQKASTVAALVSELEANGAMEYTTIVTANASDAAPLQYIAPYSGCAMGEYFRDNGKHGLIIYDDLSKQAVAYRQMSLVLRRPPGREAFPGDVFYLHSRLLERASKLSADLG
;
A
#
# COMPACT_ATOMS: atom_id res chain seq x y z
N MET A 1 8.49 -28.58 -23.21
CA MET A 1 7.81 -27.28 -23.44
C MET A 1 8.68 -26.49 -24.39
N ASP A 2 8.27 -26.38 -25.64
CA ASP A 2 8.96 -25.53 -26.62
C ASP A 2 8.66 -24.06 -26.29
N ILE A 3 9.69 -23.35 -25.84
CA ILE A 3 9.64 -21.91 -25.63
C ILE A 3 9.55 -21.28 -27.02
N LYS A 4 8.39 -20.69 -27.35
CA LYS A 4 8.19 -19.97 -28.63
C LYS A 4 8.99 -18.68 -28.62
N THR A 5 10.25 -18.76 -29.05
CA THR A 5 11.22 -17.66 -29.17
C THR A 5 10.74 -16.50 -30.05
N ASP A 6 9.88 -16.77 -31.03
CA ASP A 6 9.40 -15.76 -31.98
C ASP A 6 8.54 -14.71 -31.28
N ASN A 7 7.62 -15.14 -30.38
CA ASN A 7 6.78 -14.23 -29.61
C ASN A 7 7.59 -13.31 -28.69
N ILE A 8 8.70 -13.79 -28.12
CA ILE A 8 9.56 -12.99 -27.25
C ILE A 8 10.29 -11.92 -28.08
N THR A 9 10.73 -12.31 -29.29
CA THR A 9 11.45 -11.42 -30.20
C THR A 9 10.56 -10.28 -30.69
N ASP A 10 9.30 -10.56 -31.00
CA ASP A 10 8.34 -9.55 -31.45
C ASP A 10 7.92 -8.59 -30.32
N LEU A 11 7.77 -9.10 -29.09
CA LEU A 11 7.48 -8.28 -27.92
C LEU A 11 8.62 -7.30 -27.60
N LEU A 12 9.87 -7.77 -27.69
CA LEU A 12 11.06 -6.91 -27.53
C LEU A 12 11.19 -5.88 -28.66
N LYS A 13 10.91 -6.27 -29.91
CA LYS A 13 10.88 -5.33 -31.05
C LYS A 13 9.82 -4.24 -30.86
N GLU A 14 8.63 -4.60 -30.38
CA GLU A 14 7.61 -3.61 -30.07
C GLU A 14 8.05 -2.65 -28.95
N GLN A 15 8.68 -3.15 -27.89
CA GLN A 15 9.18 -2.29 -26.80
C GLN A 15 10.26 -1.32 -27.29
N ILE A 16 11.19 -1.79 -28.14
CA ILE A 16 12.23 -0.93 -28.73
C ILE A 16 11.61 0.08 -29.69
N ALA A 17 10.63 -0.32 -30.50
CA ALA A 17 9.96 0.58 -31.45
C ALA A 17 9.13 1.67 -30.73
N LYS A 18 8.62 1.38 -29.53
CA LYS A 18 7.91 2.34 -28.67
C LYS A 18 8.83 3.17 -27.77
N PHE A 19 10.14 2.92 -27.79
CA PHE A 19 11.10 3.64 -26.96
C PHE A 19 11.41 5.02 -27.56
N ASP A 20 10.79 6.05 -27.01
CA ASP A 20 11.01 7.43 -27.42
C ASP A 20 12.07 8.09 -26.52
N LEU A 21 13.09 8.69 -27.14
CA LEU A 21 14.25 9.28 -26.46
C LEU A 21 13.98 10.76 -26.23
N SER A 22 13.03 11.08 -25.36
CA SER A 22 12.78 12.44 -24.93
C SER A 22 13.87 12.90 -23.96
N VAL A 23 14.62 13.95 -24.30
CA VAL A 23 15.51 14.64 -23.36
C VAL A 23 14.64 15.43 -22.40
N ASP A 24 14.29 14.82 -21.28
CA ASP A 24 13.54 15.47 -20.22
C ASP A 24 14.50 16.33 -19.40
N VAL A 25 14.23 17.64 -19.29
CA VAL A 25 14.99 18.54 -18.40
C VAL A 25 14.51 18.25 -16.99
N SER A 26 14.92 17.10 -16.45
CA SER A 26 14.60 16.72 -15.10
C SER A 26 15.48 17.49 -14.13
N GLU A 27 14.85 18.08 -13.13
CA GLU A 27 15.54 18.67 -12.00
C GLU A 27 16.24 17.57 -11.21
N VAL A 28 17.55 17.74 -11.01
CA VAL A 28 18.44 16.76 -10.37
C VAL A 28 18.99 17.36 -9.09
N GLY A 29 19.11 16.54 -8.06
CA GLY A 29 19.85 16.84 -6.84
C GLY A 29 21.02 15.89 -6.65
N GLU A 30 21.84 16.17 -5.65
CA GLU A 30 23.01 15.37 -5.29
C GLU A 30 22.90 14.89 -3.84
N VAL A 31 23.12 13.60 -3.59
CA VAL A 31 23.09 13.02 -2.24
C VAL A 31 24.28 13.53 -1.44
N ILE A 32 24.01 14.24 -0.35
CA ILE A 32 25.01 14.75 0.61
C ILE A 32 25.34 13.69 1.67
N GLU A 33 24.32 12.99 2.15
CA GLU A 33 24.47 12.04 3.25
C GLU A 33 23.50 10.87 3.04
N VAL A 34 23.92 9.66 3.39
CA VAL A 34 23.06 8.48 3.41
C VAL A 34 23.34 7.63 4.64
N GLY A 35 22.29 7.27 5.36
CA GLY A 35 22.40 6.48 6.60
C GLY A 35 21.03 6.06 7.11
N ASP A 36 20.95 4.86 7.70
CA ASP A 36 19.75 4.35 8.37
C ASP A 36 18.44 4.42 7.55
N GLY A 37 18.55 4.26 6.23
CA GLY A 37 17.40 4.30 5.30
C GLY A 37 16.92 5.71 4.96
N VAL A 38 17.71 6.74 5.25
CA VAL A 38 17.46 8.14 4.91
C VAL A 38 18.62 8.66 4.07
N ALA A 39 18.30 9.53 3.11
CA ALA A 39 19.27 10.30 2.35
C ALA A 39 18.96 11.78 2.46
N ARG A 40 19.98 12.62 2.60
CA ARG A 40 19.88 14.08 2.45
C ARG A 40 20.36 14.45 1.07
N VAL A 41 19.56 15.22 0.35
CA VAL A 41 19.84 15.59 -1.03
C VAL A 41 19.87 17.11 -1.15
N SER A 42 20.92 17.66 -1.76
CA SER A 42 20.97 19.08 -2.15
C SER A 42 20.33 19.28 -3.53
N GLY A 43 19.77 20.46 -3.78
CA GLY A 43 19.03 20.76 -5.01
C GLY A 43 17.57 20.34 -4.88
N LEU A 44 16.98 19.81 -5.97
CA LEU A 44 15.56 19.46 -6.04
C LEU A 44 14.64 20.64 -5.61
N GLU A 45 14.91 21.86 -6.08
CA GLU A 45 14.23 23.09 -5.63
C GLU A 45 12.70 23.04 -5.73
N ASN A 46 12.16 22.34 -6.73
CA ASN A 46 10.71 22.22 -6.94
C ASN A 46 10.12 20.87 -6.51
N VAL A 47 10.80 20.12 -5.63
CA VAL A 47 10.25 18.88 -5.09
C VAL A 47 9.06 19.16 -4.15
N MET A 48 8.04 18.33 -4.26
CA MET A 48 6.85 18.39 -3.43
C MET A 48 7.00 17.49 -2.21
N SER A 49 6.29 17.82 -1.12
CA SER A 49 6.18 16.91 0.01
C SER A 49 5.48 15.62 -0.42
N SER A 50 6.01 14.47 0.00
CA SER A 50 5.58 13.12 -0.39
C SER A 50 5.79 12.78 -1.87
N GLU A 51 6.63 13.54 -2.59
CA GLU A 51 7.04 13.21 -3.95
C GLU A 51 8.02 12.04 -3.98
N LEU A 52 7.90 11.19 -5.00
CA LEU A 52 8.86 10.17 -5.31
C LEU A 52 10.10 10.78 -5.97
N VAL A 53 11.26 10.37 -5.49
CA VAL A 53 12.55 10.72 -6.06
C VAL A 53 13.26 9.43 -6.43
N GLU A 54 13.71 9.33 -7.68
CA GLU A 54 14.46 8.20 -8.18
C GLU A 54 15.94 8.40 -7.85
N LEU A 55 16.54 7.39 -7.22
CA LEU A 55 17.97 7.31 -6.96
C LEU A 55 18.58 6.19 -7.81
N PRO A 56 19.92 6.11 -7.94
CA PRO A 56 20.57 5.06 -8.70
C PRO A 56 20.21 3.66 -8.19
N ASN A 57 20.48 2.66 -9.03
CA ASN A 57 20.24 1.24 -8.71
C ASN A 57 18.76 0.89 -8.48
N GLY A 58 17.84 1.68 -9.03
CA GLY A 58 16.40 1.45 -8.93
C GLY A 58 15.84 1.68 -7.52
N VAL A 59 16.55 2.44 -6.68
CA VAL A 59 16.09 2.81 -5.35
C VAL A 59 15.20 4.04 -5.49
N PHE A 60 14.00 3.98 -4.90
CA PHE A 60 13.15 5.14 -4.77
C PHE A 60 13.23 5.72 -3.36
N GLY A 61 13.22 7.04 -3.25
CA GLY A 61 13.05 7.77 -2.02
C GLY A 61 11.73 8.56 -2.04
N MET A 62 11.20 8.85 -0.86
CA MET A 62 10.08 9.78 -0.69
C MET A 62 10.55 11.01 0.06
N ALA A 63 10.28 12.20 -0.50
CA ALA A 63 10.59 13.47 0.14
C ALA A 63 9.65 13.70 1.33
N LEU A 64 10.20 13.75 2.55
CA LEU A 64 9.40 13.95 3.77
C LEU A 64 9.70 15.29 4.46
N ASN A 65 10.96 15.71 4.48
CA ASN A 65 11.36 17.01 5.02
C ASN A 65 11.93 17.86 3.88
N LEU A 66 11.43 19.08 3.74
CA LEU A 66 11.96 20.09 2.82
C LEU A 66 12.58 21.17 3.70
N GLU A 67 13.90 21.13 3.87
CA GLU A 67 14.68 22.14 4.60
C GLU A 67 15.12 23.24 3.62
N ASP A 68 15.67 24.34 4.14
CA ASP A 68 16.04 25.51 3.31
C ASP A 68 17.16 25.18 2.30
N ASP A 69 18.06 24.25 2.63
CA ASP A 69 19.25 23.90 1.85
C ASP A 69 19.33 22.43 1.42
N ASN A 70 18.42 21.58 1.90
CA ASN A 70 18.41 20.15 1.60
C ASN A 70 17.01 19.52 1.70
N VAL A 71 16.88 18.36 1.08
CA VAL A 71 15.67 17.54 1.07
C VAL A 71 15.97 16.22 1.79
N GLY A 72 15.19 15.93 2.84
CA GLY A 72 15.22 14.66 3.55
C GLY A 72 14.38 13.61 2.83
N LEU A 73 15.04 12.67 2.18
CA LEU A 73 14.44 11.51 1.51
C LEU A 73 14.46 10.30 2.43
N VAL A 74 13.36 9.57 2.44
CA VAL A 74 13.29 8.28 3.09
C VAL A 74 13.24 7.17 2.03
N LEU A 75 14.18 6.23 2.10
CA LEU A 75 14.46 5.27 1.03
C LEU A 75 13.57 4.03 1.14
N PHE A 76 12.92 3.65 0.04
CA PHE A 76 12.15 2.41 -0.10
C PHE A 76 13.01 1.18 -0.40
N GLY A 77 14.31 1.36 -0.63
CA GLY A 77 15.28 0.30 -0.88
C GLY A 77 16.41 0.29 0.14
N GLU A 78 17.39 -0.59 -0.08
CA GLU A 78 18.54 -0.71 0.80
C GLU A 78 19.49 0.50 0.65
N SER A 79 19.78 1.18 1.77
CA SER A 79 20.64 2.37 1.79
C SER A 79 22.05 2.12 1.26
N ARG A 80 22.56 0.88 1.33
CA ARG A 80 23.90 0.51 0.82
C ARG A 80 24.05 0.67 -0.70
N LEU A 81 22.93 0.74 -1.42
CA LEU A 81 22.90 0.92 -2.88
C LEU A 81 23.00 2.39 -3.27
N VAL A 82 22.91 3.32 -2.32
CA VAL A 82 23.02 4.76 -2.53
C VAL A 82 24.29 5.24 -1.84
N LYS A 83 24.99 6.20 -2.46
CA LYS A 83 26.23 6.79 -1.96
C LYS A 83 26.16 8.31 -2.00
N GLU A 84 27.00 8.95 -1.20
CA GLU A 84 27.27 10.39 -1.33
C GLU A 84 27.78 10.70 -2.75
N GLY A 85 27.30 11.79 -3.33
CA GLY A 85 27.54 12.20 -4.70
C GLY A 85 26.62 11.56 -5.75
N ASP A 86 25.76 10.60 -5.36
CA ASP A 86 24.78 10.03 -6.29
C ASP A 86 23.74 11.08 -6.71
N LEU A 87 23.31 11.01 -7.96
CA LEU A 87 22.28 11.88 -8.50
C LEU A 87 20.88 11.40 -8.09
N ALA A 88 20.06 12.31 -7.58
CA ALA A 88 18.67 12.08 -7.26
C ALA A 88 17.79 12.81 -8.28
N LYS A 89 16.89 12.09 -8.95
CA LYS A 89 16.03 12.63 -10.00
C LYS A 89 14.60 12.73 -9.52
N ARG A 90 14.02 13.92 -9.70
CA ARG A 90 12.62 14.16 -9.39
C ARG A 90 11.69 13.42 -10.37
N THR A 91 10.62 12.80 -9.87
CA THR A 91 9.66 12.07 -10.73
C THR A 91 8.45 12.91 -11.16
N GLY A 92 8.19 14.03 -10.49
CA GLY A 92 7.00 14.86 -10.70
C GLY A 92 5.72 14.27 -10.11
N ARG A 93 5.81 13.11 -9.45
CA ARG A 93 4.65 12.32 -9.02
C ARG A 93 4.73 12.01 -7.53
N VAL A 94 3.61 12.16 -6.86
CA VAL A 94 3.43 11.60 -5.51
C VAL A 94 3.43 10.08 -5.61
N VAL A 95 3.58 9.38 -4.48
CA VAL A 95 3.50 7.92 -4.48
C VAL A 95 2.13 7.48 -4.99
N GLU A 96 2.14 6.80 -6.14
CA GLU A 96 0.98 6.22 -6.81
C GLU A 96 1.14 4.71 -6.87
N VAL A 97 0.02 4.00 -6.76
CA VAL A 97 -0.02 2.55 -6.91
C VAL A 97 -0.97 2.15 -8.03
N PRO A 98 -0.67 1.07 -8.77
CA PRO A 98 -1.62 0.46 -9.67
C PRO A 98 -2.89 0.08 -8.90
N VAL A 99 -4.04 0.24 -9.56
CA VAL A 99 -5.34 -0.18 -9.05
C VAL A 99 -6.15 -0.86 -10.14
N GLY A 100 -7.09 -1.70 -9.74
CA GLY A 100 -7.99 -2.39 -10.66
C GLY A 100 -8.16 -3.87 -10.34
N GLU A 101 -9.03 -4.52 -11.11
CA GLU A 101 -9.32 -5.96 -10.97
C GLU A 101 -8.12 -6.85 -11.32
N ALA A 102 -7.14 -6.34 -12.07
CA ALA A 102 -5.91 -7.06 -12.40
C ALA A 102 -5.04 -7.41 -11.17
N LEU A 103 -5.31 -6.78 -10.01
CA LEU A 103 -4.65 -7.07 -8.74
C LEU A 103 -5.30 -8.22 -7.95
N LEU A 104 -6.52 -8.63 -8.31
CA LEU A 104 -7.19 -9.75 -7.65
C LEU A 104 -6.38 -11.04 -7.85
N GLY A 105 -6.19 -11.80 -6.78
CA GLY A 105 -5.36 -13.01 -6.80
C GLY A 105 -3.85 -12.76 -6.75
N ARG A 106 -3.42 -11.50 -6.67
CA ARG A 106 -2.00 -11.11 -6.67
C ARG A 106 -1.49 -10.79 -5.27
N VAL A 107 -0.18 -11.02 -5.10
CA VAL A 107 0.59 -10.51 -3.96
C VAL A 107 1.52 -9.43 -4.46
N VAL A 108 1.37 -8.22 -3.92
CA VAL A 108 2.14 -7.03 -4.33
C VAL A 108 2.87 -6.41 -3.15
N ASN A 109 3.99 -5.75 -3.45
CA ASN A 109 4.64 -4.88 -2.49
C ASN A 109 3.87 -3.54 -2.36
N PRO A 110 4.25 -2.66 -1.41
CA PRO A 110 3.55 -1.39 -1.20
C PRO A 110 3.66 -0.38 -2.35
N LEU A 111 4.57 -0.60 -3.31
CA LEU A 111 4.67 0.17 -4.55
C LEU A 111 3.81 -0.44 -5.67
N GLY A 112 3.06 -1.50 -5.38
CA GLY A 112 2.20 -2.22 -6.32
C GLY A 112 2.93 -3.14 -7.31
N GLN A 113 4.21 -3.40 -7.08
CA GLN A 113 4.98 -4.35 -7.89
C GLN A 113 4.65 -5.78 -7.46
N PRO A 114 4.42 -6.71 -8.40
CA PRO A 114 4.12 -8.11 -8.07
C PRO A 114 5.34 -8.80 -7.47
N ILE A 115 5.11 -9.56 -6.40
CA ILE A 115 6.15 -10.36 -5.72
C ILE A 115 5.78 -11.85 -5.61
N ASP A 116 4.66 -12.24 -6.21
CA ASP A 116 4.15 -13.63 -6.24
C ASP A 116 4.77 -14.52 -7.33
N GLY A 117 5.62 -13.95 -8.20
CA GLY A 117 6.21 -14.68 -9.33
C GLY A 117 5.22 -14.99 -10.46
N LYS A 118 3.99 -14.47 -10.44
CA LYS A 118 2.94 -14.71 -11.46
C LYS A 118 3.07 -13.76 -12.68
N GLY A 119 4.21 -13.10 -12.87
CA GLY A 119 4.46 -12.15 -13.96
C GLY A 119 4.03 -10.71 -13.64
N SER A 120 4.10 -9.81 -14.62
CA SER A 120 3.70 -8.40 -14.46
C SER A 120 2.19 -8.25 -14.23
N ILE A 121 1.77 -7.10 -13.70
CA ILE A 121 0.35 -6.72 -13.55
C ILE A 121 0.04 -5.69 -14.64
N ASP A 122 -0.96 -5.99 -15.47
CA ASP A 122 -1.47 -5.04 -16.47
C ASP A 122 -2.59 -4.18 -15.85
N ALA A 123 -2.18 -3.19 -15.05
CA ALA A 123 -3.10 -2.26 -14.40
C ALA A 123 -3.37 -1.05 -15.30
N LYS A 124 -4.66 -0.78 -15.56
CA LYS A 124 -5.10 0.34 -16.41
C LYS A 124 -5.18 1.67 -15.67
N GLY A 125 -5.28 1.64 -14.34
CA GLY A 125 -5.43 2.81 -13.49
C GLY A 125 -4.36 2.88 -12.41
N HIS A 126 -4.04 4.10 -11.98
CA HIS A 126 -3.19 4.38 -10.85
C HIS A 126 -3.91 5.36 -9.93
N LEU A 127 -3.71 5.21 -8.62
CA LEU A 127 -4.21 6.13 -7.61
C LEU A 127 -3.08 6.53 -6.67
N ALA A 128 -3.05 7.82 -6.32
CA ALA A 128 -2.18 8.32 -5.26
C ALA A 128 -2.52 7.61 -3.93
N ILE A 129 -1.49 7.24 -3.16
CA ILE A 129 -1.71 6.60 -1.85
C ILE A 129 -2.19 7.62 -0.80
N GLU A 130 -1.84 8.89 -0.96
CA GLU A 130 -2.30 10.00 -0.12
C GLU A 130 -3.48 10.69 -0.79
N ARG A 131 -4.70 10.25 -0.45
CA ARG A 131 -5.95 10.86 -0.88
C ARG A 131 -6.72 11.38 0.31
N LYS A 132 -7.36 12.54 0.14
CA LYS A 132 -8.26 13.08 1.16
C LYS A 132 -9.50 12.21 1.24
N ALA A 133 -9.89 11.85 2.46
CA ALA A 133 -11.16 11.16 2.70
C ALA A 133 -12.34 12.01 2.22
N LEU A 134 -13.38 11.34 1.74
CA LEU A 134 -14.61 11.99 1.30
C LEU A 134 -15.34 12.63 2.49
N GLY A 135 -15.91 13.81 2.22
CA GLY A 135 -16.60 14.64 3.22
C GLY A 135 -17.93 14.03 3.67
N VAL A 136 -18.52 14.63 4.71
CA VAL A 136 -19.75 14.13 5.34
C VAL A 136 -20.90 13.97 4.35
N MET A 137 -21.07 14.91 3.42
CA MET A 137 -22.14 14.91 2.41
C MET A 137 -22.02 13.79 1.37
N SER A 138 -20.83 13.21 1.23
CA SER A 138 -20.55 12.13 0.27
C SER A 138 -20.82 10.73 0.85
N ARG A 139 -21.25 10.65 2.12
CA ARG A 139 -21.39 9.39 2.85
C ARG A 139 -22.86 9.01 3.05
N SER A 140 -23.13 7.71 3.12
CA SER A 140 -24.44 7.14 3.47
C SER A 140 -24.37 6.44 4.84
N PRO A 141 -25.48 6.36 5.58
CA PRO A 141 -25.58 5.49 6.76
C PRO A 141 -25.20 4.04 6.43
N VAL A 142 -24.50 3.40 7.37
CA VAL A 142 -24.14 1.98 7.28
C VAL A 142 -25.36 1.14 7.65
N ASN A 143 -25.98 0.51 6.65
CA ASN A 143 -27.24 -0.23 6.78
C ASN A 143 -27.23 -1.62 6.11
N GLN A 144 -26.10 -2.04 5.54
CA GLN A 144 -25.92 -3.36 4.93
C GLN A 144 -24.92 -4.16 5.77
N PRO A 145 -25.21 -5.43 6.10
CA PRO A 145 -24.29 -6.25 6.89
C PRO A 145 -23.07 -6.68 6.07
N LEU A 146 -21.93 -6.83 6.75
CA LEU A 146 -20.75 -7.54 6.29
C LEU A 146 -20.61 -8.78 7.17
N GLN A 147 -21.10 -9.91 6.68
CA GLN A 147 -21.13 -11.16 7.44
C GLN A 147 -19.74 -11.75 7.54
N THR A 148 -19.26 -11.97 8.76
CA THR A 148 -17.94 -12.58 9.01
C THR A 148 -17.98 -14.10 8.98
N GLY A 149 -19.15 -14.71 9.19
CA GLY A 149 -19.31 -16.16 9.36
C GLY A 149 -19.04 -16.61 10.80
N ILE A 150 -18.68 -15.68 11.69
CA ILE A 150 -18.35 -15.96 13.08
C ILE A 150 -19.56 -15.58 13.94
N LYS A 151 -20.24 -16.60 14.47
CA LYS A 151 -21.45 -16.41 15.30
C LYS A 151 -21.29 -15.35 16.39
N ALA A 152 -20.18 -15.39 17.13
CA ALA A 152 -19.92 -14.42 18.20
C ALA A 152 -19.83 -12.98 17.71
N VAL A 153 -19.26 -12.75 16.51
CA VAL A 153 -19.16 -11.42 15.91
C VAL A 153 -20.50 -11.03 15.31
N ASP A 154 -21.05 -11.84 14.39
CA ASP A 154 -22.25 -11.49 13.62
C ASP A 154 -23.51 -11.33 14.51
N SER A 155 -23.55 -11.93 15.70
CA SER A 155 -24.68 -11.78 16.64
C SER A 155 -24.52 -10.66 17.67
N MET A 156 -23.31 -10.46 18.22
CA MET A 156 -23.09 -9.55 19.35
C MET A 156 -22.44 -8.23 18.93
N ILE A 157 -21.60 -8.27 17.90
CA ILE A 157 -20.81 -7.13 17.39
C ILE A 157 -20.92 -7.12 15.85
N PRO A 158 -22.12 -6.91 15.29
CA PRO A 158 -22.32 -6.96 13.85
C PRO A 158 -21.51 -5.86 13.16
N ILE A 159 -20.90 -6.23 12.03
CA ILE A 159 -20.09 -5.32 11.21
C ILE A 159 -20.92 -4.97 9.97
N GLY A 160 -21.02 -3.69 9.63
CA GLY A 160 -21.68 -3.22 8.41
C GLY A 160 -20.71 -2.81 7.30
N ARG A 161 -21.17 -2.84 6.05
CA ARG A 161 -20.41 -2.36 4.88
C ARG A 161 -20.19 -0.85 5.00
N GLY A 162 -18.93 -0.45 5.16
CA GLY A 162 -18.52 0.95 5.43
C GLY A 162 -18.25 1.26 6.91
N GLN A 163 -18.40 0.28 7.81
CA GLN A 163 -17.98 0.36 9.20
C GLN A 163 -16.46 0.15 9.32
N ARG A 164 -15.91 0.62 10.44
CA ARG A 164 -14.53 0.39 10.85
C ARG A 164 -14.58 -0.34 12.18
N GLU A 165 -14.12 -1.58 12.20
CA GLU A 165 -14.17 -2.42 13.40
C GLU A 165 -12.75 -2.81 13.83
N LEU A 166 -12.43 -2.58 15.11
CA LEU A 166 -11.09 -2.84 15.65
C LEU A 166 -11.01 -4.24 16.25
N ILE A 167 -10.18 -5.09 15.65
CA ILE A 167 -9.82 -6.39 16.23
C ILE A 167 -8.56 -6.21 17.10
N ILE A 168 -8.76 -5.99 18.40
CA ILE A 168 -7.69 -5.81 19.39
C ILE A 168 -7.53 -7.05 20.28
N GLY A 169 -6.30 -7.39 20.60
CA GLY A 169 -5.98 -8.51 21.48
C GLY A 169 -4.48 -8.79 21.52
N ASP A 170 -4.05 -9.58 22.50
CA ASP A 170 -2.64 -9.95 22.67
C ASP A 170 -2.14 -10.88 21.54
N ARG A 171 -0.85 -11.18 21.53
CA ARG A 171 -0.26 -12.13 20.59
C ARG A 171 -0.97 -13.49 20.71
N GLN A 172 -1.16 -14.14 19.56
CA GLN A 172 -1.74 -15.50 19.48
C GLN A 172 -3.18 -15.64 20.02
N THR A 173 -3.97 -14.56 20.05
CA THR A 173 -5.39 -14.60 20.46
C THR A 173 -6.38 -14.82 19.31
N GLY A 174 -5.91 -15.20 18.12
CA GLY A 174 -6.79 -15.49 16.97
C GLY A 174 -7.20 -14.29 16.11
N LYS A 175 -6.57 -13.11 16.28
CA LYS A 175 -6.88 -11.90 15.46
C LYS A 175 -6.83 -12.16 13.95
N THR A 176 -5.73 -12.78 13.49
CA THR A 176 -5.53 -13.11 12.08
C THR A 176 -6.53 -14.17 11.59
N ALA A 177 -6.91 -15.12 12.45
CA ALA A 177 -7.93 -16.13 12.10
C ALA A 177 -9.29 -15.48 11.87
N VAL A 178 -9.74 -14.59 12.78
CA VAL A 178 -10.98 -13.82 12.62
C VAL A 178 -10.98 -13.04 11.30
N ALA A 179 -9.86 -12.42 10.95
CA ALA A 179 -9.68 -11.67 9.72
C ALA A 179 -9.76 -12.55 8.45
N ILE A 180 -9.05 -13.69 8.45
CA ILE A 180 -9.03 -14.62 7.31
C ILE A 180 -10.41 -15.27 7.12
N ASP A 181 -11.05 -15.70 8.21
CA ASP A 181 -12.40 -16.27 8.18
C ASP A 181 -13.40 -15.28 7.59
N ALA A 182 -13.30 -14.00 7.96
CA ALA A 182 -14.14 -12.95 7.38
C ALA A 182 -13.91 -12.80 5.86
N ILE A 183 -12.67 -12.88 5.36
CA ILE A 183 -12.38 -12.87 3.92
C ILE A 183 -12.94 -14.10 3.22
N ILE A 184 -12.71 -15.30 3.77
CA ILE A 184 -13.19 -16.56 3.20
C ILE A 184 -14.72 -16.55 3.10
N ASN A 185 -15.39 -16.04 4.13
CA ASN A 185 -16.84 -15.96 4.14
C ASN A 185 -17.39 -15.01 3.06
N GLN A 186 -16.61 -14.09 2.47
CA GLN A 186 -17.14 -13.23 1.41
C GLN A 186 -17.41 -13.96 0.09
N LYS A 187 -16.97 -15.21 -0.07
CA LYS A 187 -17.18 -15.99 -1.30
C LYS A 187 -18.63 -16.04 -1.76
N TYR A 188 -19.59 -16.19 -0.84
CA TYR A 188 -21.02 -16.24 -1.22
C TYR A 188 -21.50 -14.93 -1.86
N THR A 189 -20.86 -13.79 -1.58
CA THR A 189 -21.23 -12.49 -2.17
C THR A 189 -20.88 -12.42 -3.66
N HIS A 190 -19.96 -13.25 -4.14
CA HIS A 190 -19.60 -13.35 -5.56
C HIS A 190 -20.62 -14.13 -6.39
N GLU A 191 -21.60 -14.75 -5.74
CA GLU A 191 -22.77 -15.37 -6.37
C GLU A 191 -23.97 -14.42 -6.45
N THR A 192 -23.80 -13.16 -6.00
CA THR A 192 -24.83 -12.12 -6.01
C THR A 192 -24.42 -10.90 -6.84
N ASP A 193 -25.35 -9.94 -7.00
CA ASP A 193 -25.09 -8.67 -7.69
C ASP A 193 -24.23 -7.68 -6.87
N GLU A 194 -23.91 -8.00 -5.61
CA GLU A 194 -23.16 -7.13 -4.69
C GLU A 194 -21.91 -7.83 -4.11
N PRO A 195 -20.92 -8.17 -4.95
CA PRO A 195 -19.68 -8.82 -4.51
C PRO A 195 -18.84 -7.92 -3.60
N VAL A 196 -18.18 -8.54 -2.61
CA VAL A 196 -17.25 -7.87 -1.68
C VAL A 196 -15.82 -8.26 -2.03
N TYR A 197 -15.06 -7.29 -2.55
CA TYR A 197 -13.65 -7.47 -2.87
C TYR A 197 -12.77 -7.27 -1.63
N CYS A 198 -11.79 -8.13 -1.45
CA CYS A 198 -10.99 -8.17 -0.23
C CYS A 198 -9.57 -7.65 -0.45
N ILE A 199 -9.04 -6.92 0.52
CA ILE A 199 -7.65 -6.46 0.56
C ILE A 199 -7.07 -6.85 1.91
N TYR A 200 -5.99 -7.64 1.89
CA TYR A 200 -5.24 -7.98 3.10
C TYR A 200 -3.89 -7.27 3.08
N VAL A 201 -3.64 -6.40 4.07
CA VAL A 201 -2.39 -5.67 4.21
C VAL A 201 -1.55 -6.29 5.33
N ALA A 202 -0.51 -7.03 4.97
CA ALA A 202 0.46 -7.60 5.89
C ALA A 202 1.60 -6.60 6.15
N ILE A 203 1.69 -6.07 7.37
CA ILE A 203 2.64 -5.03 7.78
C ILE A 203 3.62 -5.64 8.77
N GLY A 204 4.91 -5.64 8.44
CA GLY A 204 5.98 -6.19 9.28
C GLY A 204 5.76 -7.66 9.68
N GLN A 205 5.06 -8.44 8.86
CA GLN A 205 4.89 -9.88 9.07
C GLN A 205 6.09 -10.65 8.53
N LYS A 206 6.27 -11.89 8.97
CA LYS A 206 7.27 -12.78 8.35
C LYS A 206 6.76 -13.24 6.99
N ALA A 207 7.64 -13.30 5.98
CA ALA A 207 7.29 -13.78 4.65
C ALA A 207 6.66 -15.19 4.69
N SER A 208 7.13 -16.07 5.58
CA SER A 208 6.55 -17.40 5.79
C SER A 208 5.11 -17.38 6.28
N THR A 209 4.75 -16.40 7.12
CA THR A 209 3.38 -16.22 7.63
C THR A 209 2.47 -15.74 6.52
N VAL A 210 2.94 -14.80 5.69
CA VAL A 210 2.21 -14.33 4.51
C VAL A 210 1.99 -15.45 3.51
N ALA A 211 3.02 -16.27 3.24
CA ALA A 211 2.91 -17.42 2.35
C ALA A 211 1.88 -18.46 2.83
N ALA A 212 1.84 -18.74 4.15
CA ALA A 212 0.83 -19.62 4.73
C ALA A 212 -0.59 -19.06 4.56
N LEU A 213 -0.77 -17.75 4.78
CA LEU A 213 -2.03 -17.05 4.56
C LEU A 213 -2.48 -17.11 3.10
N VAL A 214 -1.57 -16.85 2.15
CA VAL A 214 -1.85 -16.98 0.71
C VAL A 214 -2.35 -18.40 0.39
N SER A 215 -1.63 -19.42 0.88
CA SER A 215 -2.01 -20.82 0.66
C SER A 215 -3.39 -21.16 1.25
N GLU A 216 -3.73 -20.60 2.42
CA GLU A 216 -5.03 -20.81 3.05
C GLU A 216 -6.16 -20.16 2.27
N LEU A 217 -5.96 -18.94 1.77
CA LEU A 217 -6.92 -18.27 0.91
C LEU A 217 -7.06 -18.97 -0.45
N GLU A 218 -5.98 -19.47 -1.05
CA GLU A 218 -6.03 -20.24 -2.29
C GLU A 218 -6.81 -21.55 -2.09
N ALA A 219 -6.55 -22.29 -1.00
CA ALA A 219 -7.24 -23.54 -0.68
C ALA A 219 -8.76 -23.37 -0.51
N ASN A 220 -9.22 -22.20 -0.07
CA ASN A 220 -10.64 -21.88 0.09
C ASN A 220 -11.25 -21.17 -1.13
N GLY A 221 -10.44 -20.88 -2.16
CA GLY A 221 -10.87 -20.12 -3.35
C GLY A 221 -11.12 -18.63 -3.07
N ALA A 222 -10.59 -18.10 -1.97
CA ALA A 222 -10.76 -16.70 -1.57
C ALA A 222 -9.78 -15.75 -2.27
N MET A 223 -8.68 -16.28 -2.83
CA MET A 223 -7.74 -15.46 -3.60
C MET A 223 -8.35 -14.87 -4.88
N GLU A 224 -9.39 -15.47 -5.46
CA GLU A 224 -10.03 -14.97 -6.69
C GLU A 224 -10.56 -13.53 -6.57
N TYR A 225 -10.89 -13.10 -5.34
CA TYR A 225 -11.40 -11.78 -5.05
C TYR A 225 -10.57 -11.03 -4.00
N THR A 226 -9.38 -11.52 -3.66
CA THR A 226 -8.51 -10.93 -2.65
C THR A 226 -7.20 -10.43 -3.26
N THR A 227 -6.81 -9.20 -2.93
CA THR A 227 -5.47 -8.66 -3.18
C THR A 227 -4.68 -8.67 -1.87
N ILE A 228 -3.42 -9.13 -1.90
CA ILE A 228 -2.54 -9.07 -0.72
C ILE A 228 -1.47 -8.02 -0.97
N VAL A 229 -1.42 -7.02 -0.09
CA VAL A 229 -0.33 -6.04 -0.02
C VAL A 229 0.58 -6.45 1.13
N THR A 230 1.88 -6.61 0.87
CA THR A 230 2.81 -7.03 1.93
C THR A 230 4.05 -6.17 1.98
N ALA A 231 4.35 -5.72 3.20
CA ALA A 231 5.65 -5.21 3.61
C ALA A 231 6.15 -6.12 4.73
N ASN A 232 7.10 -7.00 4.44
CA ASN A 232 7.64 -7.96 5.39
C ASN A 232 8.49 -7.28 6.47
N ALA A 233 8.75 -7.99 7.57
CA ALA A 233 9.60 -7.50 8.64
C ALA A 233 11.05 -7.18 8.19
N SER A 234 11.52 -7.81 7.11
CA SER A 234 12.82 -7.56 6.48
C SER A 234 12.85 -6.30 5.63
N ASP A 235 11.67 -5.80 5.22
CA ASP A 235 11.56 -4.69 4.30
C ASP A 235 11.77 -3.38 5.05
N ALA A 236 12.24 -2.36 4.32
CA ALA A 236 12.54 -1.06 4.90
C ALA A 236 11.30 -0.48 5.60
N ALA A 237 11.51 0.20 6.74
CA ALA A 237 10.45 0.89 7.48
C ALA A 237 9.51 1.75 6.61
N PRO A 238 9.98 2.43 5.54
CA PRO A 238 9.12 3.24 4.67
C PRO A 238 8.09 2.41 3.91
N LEU A 239 8.45 1.20 3.47
CA LEU A 239 7.52 0.26 2.85
C LEU A 239 6.45 -0.19 3.85
N GLN A 240 6.85 -0.50 5.09
CA GLN A 240 5.90 -0.86 6.16
C GLN A 240 4.97 0.31 6.51
N TYR A 241 5.47 1.54 6.46
CA TYR A 241 4.68 2.75 6.67
C TYR A 241 3.64 2.99 5.58
N ILE A 242 4.01 2.84 4.29
CA ILE A 242 3.08 3.12 3.17
C ILE A 242 2.11 1.97 2.87
N ALA A 243 2.41 0.72 3.26
CA ALA A 243 1.60 -0.45 2.90
C ALA A 243 0.09 -0.28 3.18
N PRO A 244 -0.34 0.28 4.34
CA PRO A 244 -1.76 0.49 4.59
C PRO A 244 -2.41 1.51 3.66
N TYR A 245 -1.68 2.57 3.29
CA TYR A 245 -2.17 3.57 2.33
C TYR A 245 -2.30 3.00 0.93
N SER A 246 -1.34 2.17 0.51
CA SER A 246 -1.38 1.46 -0.77
C SER A 246 -2.57 0.50 -0.84
N GLY A 247 -2.77 -0.33 0.19
CA GLY A 247 -3.94 -1.19 0.28
C GLY A 247 -5.24 -0.41 0.30
N CYS A 248 -5.28 0.72 1.01
CA CYS A 248 -6.45 1.61 1.03
C CYS A 248 -6.76 2.15 -0.37
N ALA A 249 -5.76 2.64 -1.12
CA ALA A 249 -5.96 3.12 -2.49
C ALA A 249 -6.50 2.01 -3.42
N MET A 250 -5.99 0.78 -3.29
CA MET A 250 -6.51 -0.38 -4.04
C MET A 250 -7.95 -0.71 -3.66
N GLY A 251 -8.32 -0.59 -2.38
CA GLY A 251 -9.70 -0.77 -1.92
C GLY A 251 -10.64 0.37 -2.37
N GLU A 252 -10.15 1.59 -2.41
CA GLU A 252 -10.91 2.75 -2.87
C GLU A 252 -11.30 2.65 -4.34
N TYR A 253 -10.50 1.98 -5.17
CA TYR A 253 -10.90 1.70 -6.55
C TYR A 253 -12.25 0.97 -6.59
N PHE A 254 -12.46 -0.05 -5.75
CA PHE A 254 -13.74 -0.76 -5.71
C PHE A 254 -14.86 0.14 -5.16
N ARG A 255 -14.60 0.85 -4.06
CA ARG A 255 -15.55 1.79 -3.44
C ARG A 255 -16.04 2.85 -4.44
N ASP A 256 -15.11 3.48 -5.14
CA ASP A 256 -15.37 4.60 -6.05
C ASP A 256 -16.03 4.14 -7.38
N ASN A 257 -16.10 2.83 -7.63
CA ASN A 257 -16.75 2.23 -8.80
C ASN A 257 -18.04 1.45 -8.45
N GLY A 258 -18.71 1.83 -7.36
CA GLY A 258 -20.00 1.25 -6.94
C GLY A 258 -19.91 -0.20 -6.44
N LYS A 259 -18.71 -0.67 -6.09
CA LYS A 259 -18.46 -2.02 -5.55
C LYS A 259 -18.23 -1.96 -4.04
N HIS A 260 -18.29 -3.12 -3.40
CA HIS A 260 -18.01 -3.25 -1.97
C HIS A 260 -16.59 -3.74 -1.71
N GLY A 261 -15.96 -3.21 -0.66
CA GLY A 261 -14.60 -3.58 -0.27
C GLY A 261 -14.51 -3.95 1.21
N LEU A 262 -13.75 -5.00 1.51
CA LEU A 262 -13.27 -5.35 2.85
C LEU A 262 -11.75 -5.16 2.87
N ILE A 263 -11.24 -4.32 3.76
CA ILE A 263 -9.80 -4.15 3.97
C ILE A 263 -9.39 -4.54 5.38
N ILE A 264 -8.30 -5.31 5.48
CA ILE A 264 -7.73 -5.79 6.75
C ILE A 264 -6.29 -5.30 6.86
N TYR A 265 -5.95 -4.72 8.01
CA TYR A 265 -4.59 -4.27 8.32
C TYR A 265 -3.98 -5.13 9.44
N ASP A 266 -2.93 -5.90 9.13
CA ASP A 266 -2.24 -6.81 10.07
C ASP A 266 -0.72 -6.51 10.14
N ASP A 267 -0.25 -5.60 10.99
CA ASP A 267 -1.01 -4.82 11.95
C ASP A 267 -0.61 -3.33 11.98
N LEU A 268 -1.55 -2.47 12.37
CA LEU A 268 -1.34 -1.02 12.45
C LEU A 268 -0.37 -0.62 13.58
N SER A 269 -0.15 -1.48 14.58
CA SER A 269 0.87 -1.22 15.60
C SER A 269 2.28 -1.23 15.00
N LYS A 270 2.57 -2.15 14.08
CA LYS A 270 3.83 -2.19 13.33
C LYS A 270 3.96 -1.01 12.36
N GLN A 271 2.86 -0.55 11.76
CA GLN A 271 2.88 0.71 10.98
C GLN A 271 3.30 1.89 11.86
N ALA A 272 2.73 2.02 13.06
CA ALA A 272 3.11 3.09 13.99
C ALA A 272 4.58 2.99 14.42
N VAL A 273 5.09 1.77 14.65
CA VAL A 273 6.52 1.55 14.97
C VAL A 273 7.42 1.96 13.80
N ALA A 274 7.06 1.61 12.56
CA ALA A 274 7.78 2.04 11.36
C ALA A 274 7.76 3.57 11.21
N TYR A 275 6.62 4.21 11.43
CA TYR A 275 6.51 5.67 11.40
C TYR A 275 7.34 6.35 12.48
N ARG A 276 7.39 5.76 13.67
CA ARG A 276 8.27 6.20 14.76
C ARG A 276 9.73 6.12 14.37
N GLN A 277 10.17 4.99 13.80
CA GLN A 277 11.54 4.82 13.33
C GLN A 277 11.91 5.91 12.31
N MET A 278 11.08 6.09 11.26
CA MET A 278 11.32 7.12 10.25
C MET A 278 11.39 8.52 10.86
N SER A 279 10.47 8.85 11.76
CA SER A 279 10.40 10.17 12.40
C SER A 279 11.64 10.47 13.24
N LEU A 280 12.14 9.49 13.98
CA LEU A 280 13.34 9.64 14.81
C LEU A 280 14.60 9.81 13.96
N VAL A 281 14.75 9.06 12.86
CA VAL A 281 15.90 9.21 11.95
C VAL A 281 15.87 10.58 11.26
N LEU A 282 14.68 11.07 10.91
CA LEU A 282 14.46 12.43 10.41
C LEU A 282 14.55 13.52 11.50
N ARG A 283 14.99 13.18 12.71
CA ARG A 283 15.15 14.08 13.87
C ARG A 283 13.90 14.87 14.23
N ARG A 284 12.70 14.33 13.94
CA ARG A 284 11.44 14.92 14.40
C ARG A 284 11.34 14.77 15.93
N PRO A 285 10.94 15.81 16.67
CA PRO A 285 10.78 15.73 18.11
C PRO A 285 9.78 14.63 18.50
N PRO A 286 10.17 13.68 19.39
CA PRO A 286 9.27 12.64 19.86
C PRO A 286 8.33 13.14 20.97
N GLY A 287 7.18 12.50 21.09
CA GLY A 287 6.23 12.64 22.19
C GLY A 287 6.22 11.41 23.11
N ARG A 288 5.03 11.04 23.58
CA ARG A 288 4.82 9.89 24.48
C ARG A 288 5.30 8.58 23.83
N GLU A 289 6.01 7.75 24.60
CA GLU A 289 6.54 6.45 24.14
C GLU A 289 7.42 6.55 22.88
N ALA A 290 8.05 7.72 22.71
CA ALA A 290 8.86 8.11 21.58
C ALA A 290 8.15 8.19 20.22
N PHE A 291 6.81 8.10 20.18
CA PHE A 291 6.05 8.30 18.94
C PHE A 291 6.03 9.78 18.52
N PRO A 292 5.97 10.08 17.22
CA PRO A 292 5.81 11.45 16.75
C PRO A 292 4.44 12.02 17.17
N GLY A 293 4.34 13.34 17.31
CA GLY A 293 3.14 14.01 17.82
C GLY A 293 1.87 13.79 16.97
N ASP A 294 2.03 13.43 15.71
CA ASP A 294 0.99 13.20 14.72
C ASP A 294 0.71 11.70 14.47
N VAL A 295 1.15 10.80 15.35
CA VAL A 295 0.82 9.35 15.25
C VAL A 295 -0.69 9.07 15.26
N PHE A 296 -1.49 9.95 15.87
CA PHE A 296 -2.95 9.85 15.77
C PHE A 296 -3.45 10.21 14.36
N TYR A 297 -2.86 11.26 13.75
CA TYR A 297 -3.22 11.69 12.41
C TYR A 297 -2.89 10.62 11.36
N LEU A 298 -1.80 9.86 11.57
CA LEU A 298 -1.44 8.70 10.76
C LEU A 298 -2.62 7.73 10.59
N HIS A 299 -3.18 7.23 11.70
CA HIS A 299 -4.26 6.24 11.62
C HIS A 299 -5.61 6.87 11.32
N SER A 300 -5.89 8.09 11.77
CA SER A 300 -7.18 8.73 11.51
C SER A 300 -7.38 9.03 10.01
N ARG A 301 -6.37 9.57 9.33
CA ARG A 301 -6.46 9.86 7.88
C ARG A 301 -6.55 8.58 7.04
N LEU A 302 -5.91 7.49 7.48
CA LEU A 302 -6.03 6.17 6.86
C LEU A 302 -7.44 5.62 7.03
N LEU A 303 -7.91 5.51 8.28
CA LEU A 303 -9.16 4.84 8.60
C LEU A 303 -10.38 5.62 8.11
N GLU A 304 -10.36 6.95 8.12
CA GLU A 304 -11.49 7.78 7.64
C GLU A 304 -11.77 7.65 6.14
N ARG A 305 -10.88 7.03 5.36
CA ARG A 305 -11.13 6.69 3.96
C ARG A 305 -12.08 5.49 3.81
N ALA A 306 -12.19 4.61 4.81
CA ALA A 306 -13.18 3.55 4.82
C ALA A 306 -14.57 4.12 5.14
N SER A 307 -15.43 4.20 4.12
CA SER A 307 -16.78 4.74 4.23
C SER A 307 -17.73 4.14 3.18
N LYS A 308 -19.03 4.15 3.47
CA LYS A 308 -20.09 3.87 2.49
C LYS A 308 -20.48 5.18 1.80
N LEU A 309 -20.45 5.20 0.47
CA LEU A 309 -20.77 6.38 -0.31
C LEU A 309 -22.28 6.55 -0.49
N SER A 310 -22.69 7.77 -0.85
CA SER A 310 -24.05 8.04 -1.33
C SER A 310 -24.23 7.48 -2.74
N ALA A 311 -25.47 7.11 -3.09
CA ALA A 311 -25.79 6.53 -4.39
C ALA A 311 -25.36 7.40 -5.60
N ASP A 312 -25.27 8.72 -5.41
CA ASP A 312 -24.81 9.65 -6.46
C ASP A 312 -23.30 9.54 -6.78
N LEU A 313 -22.52 8.93 -5.87
CA LEU A 313 -21.05 8.82 -5.96
C LEU A 313 -20.56 7.37 -6.07
N GLY A 314 -21.46 6.39 -6.01
CA GLY A 314 -21.14 4.96 -5.99
C GLY A 314 -22.20 4.14 -5.27
#